data_AF-A0A6V7KDN6-F1
#
_entry.id   AF-A0A6V7KDN6-F1
#
_cell.length_a   1.000
_cell.length_b   1.000
_cell.length_c   1.000
_cell.angle_alpha   90.00
_cell.angle_beta   90.00
_cell.angle_gamma   90.00
#
_symmetry.space_group_name_H-M   'P 1'
#
loop_
_entity.id
_entity.type
_entity.pdbx_description
1 polymer ?
#
loop_
_entity_poly.entity_id
_entity_poly.type
_entity_poly.pdbx_seq_one_letter_code
_entity_poly.pdbx_strand_id
1 'polypeptide(L)'
;MFWLKIVLHAAAGLPLLWLLYAIQQGALSADPAKDIQHFTGRMALKLLLATLMVTPLARYGKQPLLIRCRRMLGLWCFAWATLHLTSYALLELGLANLALLGQELINSPYLTLGALSWLLLLALAITSFQAAQRALGSNWQCLHNLIYVIAVLAPIHYL
;
A
#
# COMPACT_ATOMS: atom_id res chain seq x y z
N MET A 1 10.52 12.26 -18.67
CA MET A 1 10.60 11.57 -17.36
C MET A 1 9.98 12.38 -16.24
N PHE A 2 10.33 13.67 -16.09
CA PHE A 2 9.78 14.55 -15.05
C PHE A 2 8.23 14.58 -15.06
N TRP A 3 7.64 14.84 -16.22
CA TRP A 3 6.19 14.84 -16.41
C TRP A 3 5.51 13.52 -16.02
N LEU A 4 6.09 12.38 -16.39
CA LEU A 4 5.55 11.06 -16.04
C LEU A 4 5.51 10.85 -14.51
N LYS A 5 6.59 11.23 -13.81
CA LYS A 5 6.62 11.14 -12.34
C LYS A 5 5.57 12.05 -11.71
N ILE A 6 5.41 13.28 -12.22
CA ILE A 6 4.38 14.20 -11.74
C ILE A 6 3.00 13.60 -11.91
N VAL A 7 2.67 13.09 -13.10
CA VAL A 7 1.37 12.47 -13.37
C VAL A 7 1.11 11.30 -12.44
N LEU A 8 2.10 10.45 -12.19
CA LEU A 8 1.94 9.31 -11.29
C LEU A 8 1.84 9.72 -9.81
N HIS A 9 2.57 10.75 -9.37
CA HIS A 9 2.39 11.32 -8.03
C HIS A 9 0.99 11.93 -7.87
N ALA A 10 0.53 12.67 -8.87
CA ALA A 10 -0.82 13.22 -8.88
C ALA A 10 -1.87 12.10 -8.89
N ALA A 11 -1.72 11.08 -9.73
CA ALA A 11 -2.65 9.96 -9.79
C ALA A 11 -2.71 9.16 -8.47
N ALA A 12 -1.59 9.06 -7.74
CA ALA A 12 -1.56 8.39 -6.45
C ALA A 12 -2.03 9.29 -5.29
N GLY A 13 -1.87 10.62 -5.39
CA GLY A 13 -2.21 11.58 -4.33
C GLY A 13 -3.61 12.22 -4.46
N LEU A 14 -4.11 12.48 -5.67
CA LEU A 14 -5.44 13.06 -5.91
C LEU A 14 -6.58 12.25 -5.27
N PRO A 15 -6.57 10.90 -5.27
CA PRO A 15 -7.60 10.12 -4.59
C PRO A 15 -7.68 10.41 -3.09
N LEU A 16 -6.58 10.83 -2.45
CA LEU A 16 -6.58 11.23 -1.04
C LEU A 16 -7.32 12.55 -0.85
N LEU A 17 -7.09 13.54 -1.73
CA LEU A 17 -7.81 14.81 -1.69
C LEU A 17 -9.31 14.61 -1.94
N TRP A 18 -9.66 13.74 -2.88
CA TRP A 18 -11.05 13.37 -3.13
C TRP A 18 -11.70 12.71 -1.91
N LEU A 19 -10.99 11.80 -1.23
CA LEU A 19 -11.49 11.14 -0.02
C LEU A 19 -11.77 12.16 1.10
N LEU A 20 -10.86 13.11 1.34
CA LEU A 20 -11.05 14.16 2.34
C LEU A 20 -12.26 15.05 2.00
N TYR A 21 -12.43 15.40 0.73
CA TYR A 21 -13.59 16.14 0.26
C TYR A 21 -14.90 15.34 0.45
N ALA A 22 -14.90 14.05 0.09
CA ALA A 22 -16.07 13.18 0.25
C ALA A 22 -16.50 13.03 1.72
N ILE A 23 -15.53 12.97 2.64
CA ILE A 23 -15.78 12.96 4.10
C ILE A 23 -16.45 14.28 4.53
N GLN A 24 -15.92 15.43 4.10
CA GLN A 24 -16.47 16.74 4.48
C GLN A 24 -17.89 16.97 3.95
N GLN A 25 -18.17 16.49 2.74
CA GLN A 25 -19.48 16.64 2.11
C GLN A 25 -20.52 15.62 2.62
N GLY A 26 -20.15 14.72 3.52
CA GLY A 26 -21.04 13.63 3.96
C GLY A 26 -21.47 12.73 2.80
N ALA A 27 -20.63 12.59 1.76
CA ALA A 27 -20.93 11.85 0.55
C ALA A 27 -20.62 10.33 0.66
N LEU A 28 -20.25 9.89 1.86
CA LEU A 28 -20.05 8.47 2.19
C LEU A 28 -21.38 7.81 2.54
N SER A 29 -21.40 6.49 2.55
CA SER A 29 -22.59 5.70 2.90
C SER A 29 -22.94 5.83 4.39
N ALA A 30 -23.95 5.07 4.83
CA ALA A 30 -24.37 5.00 6.22
C ALA A 30 -23.25 4.53 7.18
N ASP A 31 -22.20 3.89 6.66
CA ASP A 31 -21.00 3.51 7.42
C ASP A 31 -19.74 4.15 6.80
N PRO A 32 -19.45 5.42 7.14
CA PRO A 32 -18.31 6.16 6.57
C PRO A 32 -16.96 5.49 6.88
N ALA A 33 -16.84 4.81 8.02
CA ALA A 33 -15.61 4.15 8.43
C ALA A 33 -15.26 3.02 7.47
N LYS A 34 -16.22 2.14 7.17
CA LYS A 34 -16.01 1.06 6.20
C LYS A 34 -15.72 1.58 4.80
N ASP A 35 -16.37 2.65 4.36
CA ASP A 35 -16.08 3.23 3.03
C ASP A 35 -14.65 3.74 2.92
N ILE A 36 -14.16 4.43 3.95
CA ILE A 36 -12.76 4.90 4.03
C ILE A 36 -11.80 3.72 4.01
N GLN A 37 -12.05 2.70 4.82
CA GLN A 37 -11.22 1.50 4.91
C GLN A 37 -11.18 0.75 3.57
N HIS A 38 -12.33 0.51 2.93
CA HIS A 38 -12.38 -0.12 1.62
C HIS A 38 -11.74 0.72 0.52
N PHE A 39 -11.91 2.03 0.54
CA PHE A 39 -11.29 2.92 -0.45
C PHE A 39 -9.76 2.90 -0.34
N THR A 40 -9.22 3.08 0.87
CA THR A 40 -7.78 3.07 1.14
C THR A 40 -7.16 1.72 0.80
N GLY A 41 -7.81 0.60 1.17
CA GLY A 41 -7.37 -0.76 0.84
C GLY A 41 -7.35 -1.04 -0.67
N ARG A 42 -8.42 -0.65 -1.40
CA ARG A 42 -8.47 -0.78 -2.86
C ARG A 42 -7.39 0.05 -3.56
N MET A 43 -7.09 1.25 -3.06
CA MET A 43 -6.01 2.08 -3.61
C MET A 43 -4.63 1.44 -3.40
N ALA A 44 -4.37 0.89 -2.21
CA ALA A 44 -3.14 0.15 -1.94
C ALA A 44 -2.99 -1.05 -2.90
N LEU A 45 -4.04 -1.86 -3.08
CA LEU A 45 -4.04 -3.00 -4.01
C LEU A 45 -3.79 -2.59 -5.46
N LYS A 46 -4.46 -1.52 -5.94
CA LYS A 46 -4.24 -1.00 -7.31
C LYS A 46 -2.77 -0.59 -7.51
N LEU A 47 -2.16 0.07 -6.53
CA LEU A 47 -0.76 0.49 -6.60
C LEU A 47 0.22 -0.68 -6.48
N LEU A 48 -0.11 -1.71 -5.69
CA LEU A 48 0.65 -2.96 -5.61
C LEU A 48 0.69 -3.64 -6.98
N LEU A 49 -0.48 -3.84 -7.60
CA LEU A 49 -0.60 -4.43 -8.93
C LEU A 49 0.10 -3.56 -9.99
N ALA A 50 -0.08 -2.24 -9.96
CA ALA A 50 0.62 -1.34 -10.85
C ALA A 50 2.15 -1.47 -10.71
N THR A 51 2.67 -1.60 -9.49
CA THR A 51 4.11 -1.79 -9.21
C THR A 51 4.63 -3.09 -9.81
N LEU A 52 3.86 -4.18 -9.74
CA LEU A 52 4.21 -5.48 -10.34
C LEU A 52 4.15 -5.41 -11.87
N MET A 53 3.20 -4.68 -12.44
CA MET A 53 3.03 -4.52 -13.88
C MET A 53 4.11 -3.64 -14.54
N VAL A 54 4.83 -2.80 -13.78
CA VAL A 54 5.90 -1.95 -14.35
C VAL A 54 6.93 -2.78 -15.12
N THR A 55 7.37 -3.91 -14.56
CA THR A 55 8.40 -4.75 -15.17
C THR A 55 7.97 -5.37 -16.51
N PRO A 56 6.82 -6.08 -16.61
CA PRO A 56 6.36 -6.60 -17.89
C PRO A 56 6.05 -5.48 -18.88
N LEU A 57 5.43 -4.37 -18.46
CA LEU A 57 5.13 -3.25 -19.34
C LEU A 57 6.40 -2.58 -19.90
N ALA A 58 7.43 -2.41 -19.07
CA ALA A 58 8.72 -1.89 -19.53
C ALA A 58 9.39 -2.81 -20.55
N ARG A 59 9.29 -4.14 -20.33
CA ARG A 59 9.87 -5.16 -21.21
C ARG A 59 9.15 -5.26 -22.55
N TYR A 60 7.83 -5.44 -22.54
CA TYR A 60 7.03 -5.60 -23.76
C TYR A 60 6.87 -4.29 -24.53
N GLY A 61 6.72 -3.18 -23.82
CA GLY A 61 6.61 -1.84 -24.42
C GLY A 61 7.95 -1.26 -24.88
N LYS A 62 9.08 -1.94 -24.62
CA LYS A 62 10.45 -1.43 -24.88
C LYS A 62 10.70 -0.05 -24.26
N GLN A 63 10.12 0.21 -23.09
CA GLN A 63 10.19 1.49 -22.37
C GLN A 63 10.94 1.31 -21.03
N PRO A 64 12.28 1.22 -21.02
CA PRO A 64 13.07 1.01 -19.80
C PRO A 64 12.91 2.15 -18.77
N LEU A 65 12.44 3.32 -19.23
CA LEU A 65 12.16 4.48 -18.40
C LEU A 65 11.07 4.21 -17.34
N LEU A 66 10.14 3.29 -17.62
CA LEU A 66 9.07 2.90 -16.68
C LEU A 66 9.64 2.23 -15.42
N ILE A 67 10.74 1.50 -15.52
CA ILE A 67 11.40 0.83 -14.37
C ILE A 67 11.77 1.84 -13.29
N ARG A 68 12.15 3.07 -13.68
CA ARG A 68 12.48 4.15 -12.73
C ARG A 68 11.29 4.63 -11.89
N CYS A 69 10.07 4.31 -12.31
CA CYS A 69 8.84 4.65 -11.57
C CYS A 69 8.41 3.54 -10.59
N ARG A 70 8.98 2.32 -10.69
CA ARG A 70 8.64 1.17 -9.84
C ARG A 70 8.77 1.49 -8.35
N ARG A 71 9.90 2.07 -7.94
CA ARG A 71 10.14 2.45 -6.54
C ARG A 71 9.10 3.44 -6.02
N MET A 72 8.77 4.43 -6.85
CA MET A 72 7.82 5.48 -6.49
C MET A 72 6.41 4.92 -6.29
N LEU A 73 5.96 4.02 -7.17
CA LEU A 73 4.67 3.33 -7.02
C LEU A 73 4.65 2.43 -5.78
N GLY A 74 5.74 1.72 -5.49
CA GLY A 74 5.86 0.90 -4.28
C GLY A 74 5.76 1.72 -2.99
N LEU A 75 6.37 2.91 -2.95
CA LEU A 75 6.25 3.81 -1.80
C LEU A 75 4.84 4.36 -1.62
N TRP A 76 4.15 4.70 -2.72
CA TRP A 76 2.74 5.08 -2.66
C TRP A 76 1.84 3.92 -2.21
N CYS A 77 2.12 2.69 -2.66
CA CYS A 77 1.44 1.50 -2.18
C CYS A 77 1.57 1.37 -0.66
N PHE A 78 2.78 1.53 -0.12
CA PHE A 78 3.02 1.50 1.32
C PHE A 78 2.32 2.66 2.06
N ALA A 79 2.32 3.87 1.50
CA ALA A 79 1.61 5.01 2.08
C ALA A 79 0.09 4.74 2.18
N TRP A 80 -0.53 4.24 1.12
CA TRP A 80 -1.95 3.87 1.12
C TRP A 80 -2.26 2.69 2.04
N ALA A 81 -1.37 1.69 2.12
CA ALA A 81 -1.52 0.58 3.07
C ALA A 81 -1.42 1.07 4.53
N THR A 82 -0.58 2.07 4.80
CA THR A 82 -0.47 2.69 6.12
C THR A 82 -1.69 3.54 6.45
N LEU A 83 -2.24 4.26 5.48
CA LEU A 83 -3.53 4.96 5.62
C LEU A 83 -4.67 3.97 5.91
N HIS A 84 -4.68 2.81 5.25
CA HIS A 84 -5.65 1.76 5.51
C HIS A 84 -5.55 1.25 6.96
N LEU A 85 -4.36 0.85 7.41
CA LEU A 85 -4.14 0.38 8.78
C LEU A 85 -4.49 1.44 9.84
N THR A 86 -4.08 2.70 9.62
CA THR A 86 -4.39 3.79 10.54
C THR A 86 -5.87 4.14 10.55
N SER A 87 -6.56 4.09 9.40
CA SER A 87 -8.01 4.28 9.35
C SER A 87 -8.76 3.21 10.12
N TYR A 88 -8.33 1.95 10.04
CA TYR A 88 -8.90 0.86 10.85
C TYR A 88 -8.64 1.08 12.34
N ALA A 89 -7.39 1.35 12.73
CA ALA A 89 -7.02 1.55 14.13
C ALA A 89 -7.76 2.74 14.77
N LEU A 90 -7.95 3.84 14.03
CA LEU A 90 -8.58 5.05 14.55
C LEU A 90 -10.10 5.02 14.50
N LEU A 91 -10.69 4.47 13.44
CA LEU A 91 -12.14 4.51 13.24
C LEU A 91 -12.87 3.32 13.86
N GLU A 92 -12.24 2.14 13.85
CA GLU A 92 -12.88 0.91 14.36
C GLU A 92 -12.61 0.71 15.86
N LEU A 93 -11.35 0.84 16.29
CA LEU A 93 -10.98 0.66 17.70
C LEU A 93 -11.05 1.97 18.50
N GLY A 94 -10.67 3.08 17.88
CA GLY A 94 -10.51 4.36 18.58
C GLY A 94 -9.21 4.43 19.40
N LEU A 95 -8.74 5.66 19.64
CA LEU A 95 -7.46 5.95 20.32
C LEU A 95 -7.35 5.34 21.73
N ALA A 96 -8.46 5.11 22.42
CA ALA A 96 -8.47 4.55 23.77
C ALA A 96 -8.27 3.02 23.81
N ASN A 97 -8.56 2.32 22.71
CA ASN A 97 -8.59 0.86 22.66
C ASN A 97 -7.50 0.25 21.77
N LEU A 98 -6.48 1.02 21.38
CA LEU A 98 -5.34 0.53 20.59
C LEU A 98 -4.66 -0.71 21.22
N ALA A 99 -4.76 -0.90 22.54
CA ALA A 99 -4.27 -2.10 23.22
C ALA A 99 -5.07 -3.37 22.85
N LEU A 100 -6.36 -3.24 22.53
CA LEU A 100 -7.22 -4.35 22.08
C LEU A 100 -6.92 -4.76 20.62
N LEU A 101 -6.23 -3.90 19.86
CA LEU A 101 -5.83 -4.18 18.48
C LEU A 101 -5.01 -5.45 18.38
N GLY A 102 -4.10 -5.69 19.33
CA GLY A 102 -3.30 -6.91 19.36
C GLY A 102 -4.12 -8.19 19.60
N GLN A 103 -5.15 -8.11 20.44
CA GLN A 103 -6.03 -9.26 20.72
C GLN A 103 -6.96 -9.57 19.55
N GLU A 104 -7.56 -8.55 18.93
CA GLU A 104 -8.37 -8.74 17.72
C GLU A 104 -7.56 -9.26 16.53
N LEU A 105 -6.30 -8.81 16.41
CA LEU A 105 -5.38 -9.33 15.40
C LEU A 105 -5.27 -10.84 15.50
N ILE A 106 -4.99 -11.37 16.70
CA ILE A 106 -4.76 -12.80 16.92
C ILE A 106 -6.04 -13.61 16.73
N ASN A 107 -7.19 -13.06 17.12
CA ASN A 107 -8.48 -13.75 17.03
C ASN A 107 -9.04 -13.80 15.61
N SER A 108 -8.61 -12.89 14.72
CA SER A 108 -9.10 -12.78 13.35
C SER A 108 -8.02 -13.13 12.32
N PRO A 109 -8.09 -14.31 11.68
CA PRO A 109 -7.09 -14.73 10.69
C PRO A 109 -6.99 -13.76 9.50
N TYR A 110 -8.07 -13.10 9.11
CA TYR A 110 -8.00 -12.07 8.06
C TYR A 110 -7.17 -10.87 8.50
N LEU A 111 -7.37 -10.38 9.72
CA LEU A 111 -6.68 -9.20 10.26
C LEU A 111 -5.16 -9.44 10.42
N THR A 112 -4.77 -10.63 10.87
CA THR A 112 -3.35 -11.04 10.90
C THR A 112 -2.71 -11.04 9.51
N LEU A 113 -3.40 -11.53 8.47
CA LEU A 113 -2.88 -11.50 7.09
C LEU A 113 -2.65 -10.08 6.59
N GLY A 114 -3.55 -9.14 6.93
CA GLY A 114 -3.39 -7.71 6.64
C GLY A 114 -2.17 -7.11 7.34
N ALA A 115 -2.02 -7.37 8.64
CA ALA A 115 -0.88 -6.90 9.43
C ALA A 115 0.46 -7.48 8.93
N LEU A 116 0.50 -8.77 8.61
CA LEU A 116 1.67 -9.42 8.02
C LEU A 116 2.03 -8.80 6.68
N SER A 117 1.04 -8.57 5.81
CA SER A 117 1.24 -7.89 4.52
C SER A 117 1.83 -6.50 4.69
N TRP A 118 1.32 -5.74 5.68
CA TRP A 118 1.83 -4.41 6.00
C TRP A 118 3.27 -4.44 6.54
N LEU A 119 3.61 -5.40 7.42
CA LEU A 119 4.97 -5.58 7.93
C LEU A 119 5.98 -5.91 6.82
N LEU A 120 5.59 -6.77 5.88
CA LEU A 120 6.40 -7.07 4.71
C LEU A 120 6.57 -5.81 3.84
N LEU A 121 5.49 -5.06 3.58
CA LEU A 121 5.58 -3.79 2.83
C LEU A 121 6.47 -2.78 3.53
N LEU A 122 6.43 -2.70 4.87
CA LEU A 122 7.31 -1.85 5.66
C LEU A 122 8.77 -2.23 5.45
N ALA A 123 9.10 -3.52 5.53
CA ALA A 123 10.46 -4.02 5.27
C ALA A 123 10.95 -3.64 3.85
N LEU A 124 10.07 -3.73 2.85
CA LEU A 124 10.38 -3.32 1.47
C LEU A 124 10.56 -1.79 1.36
N ALA A 125 9.72 -1.01 2.05
CA ALA A 125 9.78 0.45 2.04
C ALA A 125 11.08 0.97 2.68
N ILE A 126 11.46 0.44 3.85
CA ILE A 126 12.70 0.81 4.53
C ILE A 126 13.93 0.35 3.74
N THR A 127 13.86 -0.73 2.97
CA THR A 127 15.00 -1.20 2.16
C THR A 127 15.01 -0.62 0.74
N SER A 128 14.13 0.35 0.45
CA SER A 128 14.01 0.96 -0.88
C SER A 128 15.06 2.05 -1.17
N PHE A 129 15.81 2.53 -0.17
CA PHE A 129 16.81 3.58 -0.37
C PHE A 129 18.18 3.03 -0.78
N GLN A 130 18.97 3.85 -1.49
CA GLN A 130 20.22 3.40 -2.12
C GLN A 130 21.24 2.84 -1.13
N ALA A 131 21.35 3.41 0.08
CA ALA A 131 22.25 2.90 1.10
C ALA A 131 21.86 1.49 1.57
N ALA A 132 20.57 1.22 1.81
CA ALA A 132 20.10 -0.12 2.15
C ALA A 132 20.33 -1.11 1.01
N GLN A 133 20.05 -0.71 -0.22
CA GLN A 133 20.31 -1.56 -1.40
C GLN A 133 21.79 -1.95 -1.52
N ARG A 134 22.71 -1.00 -1.28
CA ARG A 134 24.15 -1.27 -1.29
C ARG A 134 24.59 -2.15 -0.11
N ALA A 135 24.02 -1.94 1.08
CA ALA A 135 24.34 -2.71 2.28
C ALA A 135 23.89 -4.17 2.19
N LEU A 136 22.71 -4.42 1.60
CA LEU A 136 22.13 -5.77 1.48
C LEU A 136 22.67 -6.58 0.30
N GLY A 137 23.22 -5.92 -0.73
CA GLY A 137 23.81 -6.60 -1.89
C GLY A 137 22.82 -7.56 -2.58
N SER A 138 23.22 -8.83 -2.74
CA SER A 138 22.39 -9.88 -3.37
C SER A 138 21.12 -10.22 -2.58
N ASN A 139 21.15 -10.09 -1.26
CA ASN A 139 19.98 -10.37 -0.39
C ASN A 139 18.84 -9.36 -0.59
N TRP A 140 19.14 -8.16 -1.13
CA TRP A 140 18.14 -7.14 -1.41
C TRP A 140 17.05 -7.65 -2.37
N GLN A 141 17.45 -8.41 -3.40
CA GLN A 141 16.51 -8.96 -4.38
C GLN A 141 15.65 -10.08 -3.76
N CYS A 142 16.23 -10.91 -2.90
CA CYS A 142 15.48 -11.93 -2.15
C CYS A 142 14.39 -11.29 -1.29
N LEU A 143 14.74 -10.23 -0.53
CA LEU A 143 13.78 -9.47 0.27
C LEU A 143 12.72 -8.82 -0.63
N HIS A 144 13.10 -8.19 -1.73
CA HIS A 144 12.13 -7.53 -2.63
C HIS A 144 11.25 -8.51 -3.40
N ASN A 145 11.60 -9.81 -3.48
CA ASN A 145 10.72 -10.84 -4.02
C ASN A 145 9.53 -11.15 -3.10
N LEU A 146 9.58 -10.74 -1.81
CA LEU A 146 8.42 -10.83 -0.92
C LEU A 146 7.23 -10.03 -1.42
N ILE A 147 7.42 -9.08 -2.36
CA ILE A 147 6.31 -8.40 -3.04
C ILE A 147 5.32 -9.37 -3.69
N TYR A 148 5.78 -10.53 -4.17
CA TYR A 148 4.89 -11.55 -4.75
C TYR A 148 4.07 -12.26 -3.68
N VAL A 149 4.64 -12.47 -2.48
CA VAL A 149 3.91 -13.01 -1.32
C VAL A 149 2.84 -12.03 -0.88
N ILE A 150 3.19 -10.74 -0.78
CA ILE A 150 2.25 -9.66 -0.44
C ILE A 150 1.10 -9.59 -1.47
N ALA A 151 1.40 -9.80 -2.76
CA ALA A 151 0.40 -9.80 -3.83
C ALA A 151 -0.64 -10.92 -3.71
N VAL A 152 -0.31 -12.01 -3.02
CA VAL A 152 -1.25 -13.10 -2.72
C VAL A 152 -1.97 -12.86 -1.39
N LEU A 153 -1.25 -12.43 -0.36
CA LEU A 153 -1.82 -12.19 0.96
C LEU A 153 -2.81 -11.02 0.99
N ALA A 154 -2.51 -9.92 0.30
CA ALA A 154 -3.32 -8.71 0.37
C ALA A 154 -4.75 -8.87 -0.20
N PRO A 155 -4.97 -9.56 -1.33
CA PRO A 155 -6.33 -9.90 -1.78
C PRO A 155 -7.05 -10.88 -0.85
N ILE A 156 -6.36 -11.85 -0.26
CA ILE A 156 -6.98 -12.82 0.67
C ILE A 156 -7.48 -12.11 1.93
N HIS A 157 -6.74 -11.13 2.43
CA HIS A 157 -7.20 -10.29 3.54
C HIS A 157 -8.48 -9.50 3.21
N TYR A 158 -8.72 -9.18 1.94
CA TYR A 158 -9.88 -8.42 1.49
C TYR A 158 -11.13 -9.28 1.27
N LEU A 159 -10.97 -10.60 1.05
CA LEU A 159 -12.06 -11.56 0.81
C LEU A 159 -12.72 -12.00 2.12
#